data_AF-A0A177LNM7-F1
#
_entry.id   AF-A0A177LNM7-F1
#
_cell.length_a   1.000
_cell.length_b   1.000
_cell.length_c   1.000
_cell.angle_alpha   90.00
_cell.angle_beta   90.00
_cell.angle_gamma   90.00
#
_symmetry.space_group_name_H-M   'P 1'
#
loop_
_entity.id
_entity.type
_entity.pdbx_description
1 polymer ?
#
loop_
_entity_poly.entity_id
_entity_poly.type
_entity_poly.pdbx_seq_one_letter_code
_entity_poly.pdbx_strand_id
1 'polypeptide(L)'
;MHTREYEEYERLTKGLEFEFRALTFDFLQHCENIIEGSEYTDLRYFCFHFYNDSHLQSEYERFVSFIENLFTEIDKKLYPDLNNGLSNLLIYLREPKAKADDLEYKNANIKYWRDMVLVDEVLRCNTTFGKYLLNNH
;
A
#
# COMPACT_ATOMS: atom_id res chain seq x y z
N MET A 1 -18.29 -0.62 -6.00
CA MET A 1 -18.17 0.52 -6.93
C MET A 1 -19.15 0.41 -8.11
N HIS A 2 -19.72 1.51 -8.59
CA HIS A 2 -20.61 1.53 -9.78
C HIS A 2 -19.83 1.59 -11.11
N THR A 3 -20.43 1.14 -12.23
CA THR A 3 -19.79 1.07 -13.56
C THR A 3 -19.17 2.40 -14.00
N ARG A 4 -19.87 3.52 -13.81
CA ARG A 4 -19.39 4.85 -14.20
C ARG A 4 -18.14 5.29 -13.41
N GLU A 5 -18.03 4.86 -12.15
CA GLU A 5 -16.88 5.15 -11.29
C GLU A 5 -15.66 4.32 -11.74
N TYR A 6 -15.90 3.07 -12.13
CA TYR A 6 -14.87 2.20 -12.71
C TYR A 6 -14.33 2.77 -14.02
N GLU A 7 -15.20 3.21 -14.93
CA GLU A 7 -14.78 3.83 -16.20
C GLU A 7 -13.93 5.09 -15.98
N GLU A 8 -14.26 5.89 -14.95
CA GLU A 8 -13.47 7.08 -14.60
C GLU A 8 -12.12 6.69 -14.02
N TYR A 9 -12.07 5.68 -13.14
CA TYR A 9 -10.81 5.14 -12.63
C TYR A 9 -9.93 4.64 -13.77
N GLU A 10 -10.45 3.81 -14.68
CA GLU A 10 -9.71 3.34 -15.87
C GLU A 10 -9.22 4.50 -16.74
N ARG A 11 -10.04 5.53 -16.95
CA ARG A 11 -9.64 6.71 -17.73
C ARG A 11 -8.44 7.42 -17.11
N LEU A 12 -8.41 7.53 -15.79
CA LEU A 12 -7.36 8.20 -15.03
C LEU A 12 -6.09 7.36 -14.89
N THR A 13 -6.20 6.02 -14.88
CA THR A 13 -5.08 5.10 -14.71
C THR A 13 -4.55 4.50 -16.02
N LYS A 14 -5.18 4.82 -17.14
CA LYS A 14 -4.81 4.32 -18.47
C LYS A 14 -3.32 4.56 -18.79
N GLY A 15 -2.61 3.51 -19.15
CA GLY A 15 -1.20 3.58 -19.54
C GLY A 15 -0.21 3.50 -18.37
N LEU A 16 -0.69 3.25 -17.15
CA LEU A 16 0.13 3.15 -15.93
C LEU A 16 0.29 1.70 -15.44
N GLU A 17 -0.07 0.72 -16.27
CA GLU A 17 -0.19 -0.71 -15.89
C GLU A 17 1.13 -1.30 -15.36
N PHE A 18 2.27 -0.67 -15.70
CA PHE A 18 3.60 -1.12 -15.29
C PHE A 18 4.37 -0.10 -14.47
N GLU A 19 3.79 1.07 -14.18
CA GLU A 19 4.54 2.17 -13.57
C GLU A 19 5.03 1.83 -12.15
N PHE A 20 4.31 1.00 -11.40
CA PHE A 20 4.64 0.68 -10.01
C PHE A 20 4.97 -0.79 -9.76
N ARG A 21 5.36 -1.52 -10.81
CA ARG A 21 5.57 -2.99 -10.74
C ARG A 21 6.60 -3.45 -9.69
N ALA A 22 7.49 -2.56 -9.24
CA ALA A 22 8.45 -2.87 -8.17
C ALA A 22 7.77 -3.05 -6.80
N LEU A 23 6.55 -2.52 -6.61
CA LEU A 23 5.74 -2.72 -5.40
C LEU A 23 5.02 -4.06 -5.36
N THR A 24 5.27 -4.96 -6.32
CA THR A 24 4.62 -6.27 -6.52
C THR A 24 3.17 -6.16 -7.01
N PHE A 25 2.75 -7.15 -7.81
CA PHE A 25 1.39 -7.23 -8.32
C PHE A 25 0.36 -7.37 -7.19
N ASP A 26 0.64 -8.21 -6.19
CA ASP A 26 -0.29 -8.49 -5.10
C ASP A 26 -0.62 -7.22 -4.30
N PHE A 27 0.38 -6.41 -3.97
CA PHE A 27 0.15 -5.13 -3.29
C PHE A 27 -0.72 -4.17 -4.11
N LEU A 28 -0.45 -4.04 -5.42
CA LEU A 28 -1.22 -3.17 -6.30
C LEU A 28 -2.68 -3.67 -6.40
N GLN A 29 -2.88 -4.97 -6.53
CA GLN A 29 -4.22 -5.58 -6.51
C GLN A 29 -4.95 -5.33 -5.19
N HIS A 30 -4.26 -5.42 -4.05
CA HIS A 30 -4.87 -5.08 -2.75
C HIS A 30 -5.25 -3.60 -2.67
N CYS A 31 -4.45 -2.69 -3.22
CA CYS A 31 -4.79 -1.27 -3.29
C CYS A 31 -6.04 -1.04 -4.13
N GLU A 32 -6.14 -1.68 -5.30
CA GLU A 32 -7.34 -1.63 -6.14
C GLU A 32 -8.57 -2.17 -5.41
N ASN A 33 -8.45 -3.30 -4.70
CA ASN A 33 -9.56 -3.85 -3.94
C ASN A 33 -10.08 -2.87 -2.86
N ILE A 34 -9.19 -2.11 -2.21
CA ILE A 34 -9.61 -1.04 -1.27
C ILE A 34 -10.37 0.06 -2.00
N ILE A 35 -9.88 0.48 -3.17
CA ILE A 35 -10.56 1.49 -4.00
C ILE A 35 -11.97 1.04 -4.37
N GLU A 36 -12.16 -0.25 -4.66
CA GLU A 36 -13.46 -0.81 -5.02
C GLU A 36 -14.42 -0.99 -3.83
N GLY A 37 -13.91 -0.83 -2.60
CA GLY A 37 -14.67 -0.88 -1.35
C GLY A 37 -14.46 -2.14 -0.52
N SER A 38 -13.46 -2.97 -0.83
CA SER A 38 -13.09 -4.11 0.01
C SER A 38 -12.25 -3.67 1.21
N GLU A 39 -12.22 -4.48 2.26
CA GLU A 39 -11.26 -4.32 3.36
C GLU A 39 -10.09 -5.28 3.19
N TYR A 40 -8.87 -4.79 3.44
CA TYR A 40 -7.67 -5.62 3.49
C TYR A 40 -6.85 -5.24 4.71
N THR A 41 -7.10 -5.94 5.82
CA THR A 41 -6.51 -5.64 7.14
C THR A 41 -4.99 -5.67 7.13
N ASP A 42 -4.41 -6.48 6.25
CA ASP A 42 -2.96 -6.69 6.21
C ASP A 42 -2.24 -5.62 5.37
N LEU A 43 -2.97 -4.77 4.63
CA LEU A 43 -2.40 -3.74 3.74
C LEU A 43 -1.40 -2.85 4.48
N ARG A 44 -1.70 -2.52 5.74
CA ARG A 44 -0.83 -1.69 6.59
C ARG A 44 0.56 -2.27 6.76
N TYR A 45 0.68 -3.60 6.85
CA TYR A 45 1.97 -4.27 7.03
C TYR A 45 2.80 -4.18 5.74
N PHE A 46 2.17 -4.29 4.58
CA PHE A 46 2.81 -4.05 3.28
C PHE A 46 3.26 -2.59 3.16
N CYS A 47 2.39 -1.64 3.49
CA CYS A 47 2.71 -0.21 3.50
C CYS A 47 3.94 0.08 4.38
N PHE A 48 3.97 -0.48 5.60
CA PHE A 48 5.12 -0.37 6.48
C PHE A 48 6.38 -0.98 5.88
N HIS A 49 6.28 -2.17 5.27
CA HIS A 49 7.43 -2.84 4.66
C HIS A 49 8.07 -1.99 3.56
N PHE A 50 7.26 -1.55 2.59
CA PHE A 50 7.73 -0.77 1.45
C PHE A 50 8.27 0.60 1.87
N TYR A 51 7.60 1.28 2.80
CA TYR A 51 8.05 2.58 3.31
C TYR A 51 9.40 2.50 4.03
N ASN A 52 9.67 1.40 4.75
CA ASN A 52 10.92 1.20 5.49
C ASN A 52 11.94 0.36 4.72
N ASP A 53 11.73 0.13 3.42
CA ASP A 53 12.70 -0.55 2.58
C ASP A 53 13.52 0.43 1.77
N SER A 54 14.85 0.43 1.94
CA SER A 54 15.74 1.39 1.28
C SER A 54 15.69 1.31 -0.25
N HIS A 55 15.28 0.18 -0.83
CA HIS A 55 15.18 0.01 -2.27
C HIS A 55 13.81 0.34 -2.83
N LEU A 56 12.74 0.22 -2.01
CA LEU A 56 11.36 0.39 -2.46
C LEU A 56 10.69 1.66 -1.95
N GLN A 57 11.27 2.33 -0.94
CA GLN A 57 10.70 3.54 -0.34
C GLN A 57 10.43 4.64 -1.37
N SER A 58 11.38 4.91 -2.26
CA SER A 58 11.22 5.92 -3.31
C SER A 58 10.07 5.58 -4.25
N GLU A 59 9.92 4.31 -4.62
CA GLU A 59 8.84 3.87 -5.52
C GLU A 59 7.48 3.92 -4.80
N TYR A 60 7.47 3.54 -3.52
CA TYR A 60 6.31 3.62 -2.66
C TYR A 60 5.83 5.06 -2.51
N GLU A 61 6.71 6.01 -2.21
CA GLU A 61 6.36 7.43 -2.10
C GLU A 61 5.87 8.01 -3.44
N ARG A 62 6.42 7.56 -4.58
CA ARG A 62 5.90 7.93 -5.90
C ARG A 62 4.48 7.42 -6.10
N PHE A 63 4.20 6.17 -5.71
CA PHE A 63 2.86 5.60 -5.77
C PHE A 63 1.88 6.35 -4.85
N VAL A 64 2.27 6.66 -3.61
CA VAL A 64 1.41 7.47 -2.71
C VAL A 64 1.08 8.81 -3.34
N SER A 65 2.08 9.52 -3.87
CA SER A 65 1.89 10.82 -4.53
C SER A 65 0.95 10.72 -5.75
N PHE A 66 1.06 9.64 -6.51
CA PHE A 66 0.16 9.36 -7.62
C PHE A 66 -1.31 9.20 -7.16
N ILE A 67 -1.56 8.40 -6.13
CA ILE A 67 -2.90 8.23 -5.56
C ILE A 67 -3.44 9.56 -4.98
N GLU A 68 -2.59 10.39 -4.40
CA GLU A 68 -2.96 11.73 -3.92
C GLU A 68 -3.41 12.67 -5.04
N ASN A 69 -2.71 12.63 -6.19
CA ASN A 69 -3.08 13.40 -7.37
C ASN A 69 -4.44 12.91 -7.92
N LEU A 70 -4.62 11.59 -8.06
CA LEU A 70 -5.92 11.03 -8.47
C LEU A 70 -7.05 11.49 -7.55
N PHE A 71 -6.87 11.39 -6.24
CA PHE A 71 -7.85 11.82 -5.25
C PHE A 71 -8.22 13.31 -5.39
N THR A 72 -7.27 14.15 -5.78
CA THR A 72 -7.46 15.59 -5.98
C THR A 72 -8.18 15.91 -7.29
N GLU A 73 -7.95 15.13 -8.35
CA GLU A 73 -8.56 15.34 -9.67
C GLU A 73 -10.03 14.90 -9.74
N ILE A 74 -10.44 13.97 -8.89
CA ILE A 74 -11.79 13.41 -8.92
C ILE A 74 -12.85 14.39 -8.43
N ASP A 75 -13.90 14.57 -9.24
CA ASP A 75 -15.11 15.26 -8.81
C ASP A 75 -15.92 14.35 -7.87
N LYS A 76 -15.74 14.55 -6.56
CA LYS A 76 -16.46 13.83 -5.50
C LYS A 76 -18.00 13.90 -5.58
N LYS A 77 -18.57 14.87 -6.31
CA LYS A 77 -20.03 14.93 -6.50
C LYS A 77 -20.49 13.98 -7.59
N LEU A 78 -19.65 13.74 -8.59
CA LEU A 78 -19.94 12.84 -9.71
C LEU A 78 -19.48 11.41 -9.44
N TYR A 79 -18.42 11.25 -8.65
CA TYR A 79 -17.74 9.98 -8.37
C TYR A 79 -17.48 9.78 -6.85
N PRO A 80 -18.54 9.75 -6.02
CA PRO A 80 -18.38 9.64 -4.57
C PRO A 80 -17.76 8.32 -4.11
N ASP A 81 -18.04 7.19 -4.78
CA ASP A 81 -17.52 5.88 -4.35
C ASP A 81 -16.01 5.77 -4.59
N LEU A 82 -15.55 6.21 -5.77
CA LEU A 82 -14.13 6.26 -6.11
C LEU A 82 -13.39 7.23 -5.19
N ASN A 83 -13.98 8.39 -4.91
CA ASN A 83 -13.39 9.34 -3.96
C ASN A 83 -13.24 8.72 -2.56
N ASN A 84 -14.27 8.01 -2.07
CA ASN A 84 -14.22 7.31 -0.79
C ASN A 84 -13.18 6.18 -0.77
N GLY A 85 -13.14 5.36 -1.82
CA GLY A 85 -12.17 4.27 -1.96
C GLY A 85 -10.72 4.77 -1.95
N LEU A 86 -10.43 5.84 -2.70
CA LEU A 86 -9.11 6.49 -2.70
C LEU A 86 -8.79 7.11 -1.35
N SER A 87 -9.75 7.76 -0.70
CA SER A 87 -9.58 8.29 0.66
C SER A 87 -9.21 7.16 1.64
N ASN A 88 -9.90 6.03 1.58
CA ASN A 88 -9.63 4.88 2.41
C ASN A 88 -8.23 4.32 2.15
N LEU A 89 -7.84 4.16 0.88
CA LEU A 89 -6.50 3.72 0.51
C LEU A 89 -5.42 4.69 1.05
N LEU A 90 -5.61 6.00 0.91
CA LEU A 90 -4.67 7.01 1.39
C LEU A 90 -4.44 6.95 2.91
N ILE A 91 -5.42 6.50 3.70
CA ILE A 91 -5.23 6.27 5.14
C ILE A 91 -4.15 5.23 5.37
N TYR A 92 -4.21 4.08 4.68
CA TYR A 92 -3.20 3.03 4.79
C TYR A 92 -1.84 3.49 4.26
N LEU A 93 -1.83 4.12 3.07
CA LEU A 93 -0.59 4.52 2.41
C LEU A 93 0.20 5.57 3.21
N ARG A 94 -0.49 6.46 3.93
CA ARG A 94 0.15 7.51 4.74
C ARG A 94 0.47 7.05 6.17
N GLU A 95 -0.11 5.95 6.63
CA GLU A 95 0.05 5.45 7.99
C GLU A 95 1.53 5.29 8.40
N PRO A 96 2.43 4.69 7.59
CA PRO A 96 3.84 4.52 7.96
C PRO A 96 4.56 5.83 8.25
N LYS A 97 4.29 6.87 7.45
CA LYS A 97 4.88 8.20 7.60
C LYS A 97 4.29 8.95 8.79
N ALA A 98 2.97 8.88 8.96
CA ALA A 98 2.27 9.53 10.08
C ALA A 98 2.65 8.93 11.44
N LYS A 99 3.00 7.64 11.47
CA LYS A 99 3.39 6.88 12.66
C LYS A 99 4.88 6.56 12.71
N ALA A 100 5.70 7.37 12.04
CA ALA A 100 7.14 7.14 11.94
C ALA A 100 7.85 7.13 13.30
N ASP A 101 7.28 7.73 14.35
CA ASP A 101 7.84 7.75 15.71
C ASP A 101 7.06 6.87 16.71
N ASP A 102 5.98 6.22 16.27
CA ASP A 102 5.14 5.36 17.13
C ASP A 102 5.79 3.98 17.30
N LEU A 103 6.27 3.71 18.52
CA LEU A 103 6.94 2.45 18.84
C LEU A 103 5.99 1.25 18.87
N GLU A 104 4.74 1.43 19.29
CA GLU A 104 3.74 0.36 19.32
C GLU A 104 3.41 -0.07 17.88
N TYR A 105 3.18 0.91 17.01
CA TYR A 105 2.99 0.67 15.58
C TYR A 105 4.18 -0.07 14.96
N LYS A 106 5.41 0.40 15.20
CA LYS A 106 6.63 -0.28 14.69
C LYS A 106 6.72 -1.72 15.17
N ASN A 107 6.54 -1.95 16.46
CA ASN A 107 6.66 -3.29 17.05
C ASN A 107 5.61 -4.25 16.51
N ALA A 108 4.36 -3.79 16.34
CA ALA A 108 3.30 -4.60 15.74
C ALA A 108 3.65 -5.02 14.30
N ASN A 109 4.16 -4.10 13.49
CA ASN A 109 4.56 -4.39 12.11
C ASN A 109 5.78 -5.32 12.01
N ILE A 110 6.81 -5.09 12.85
CA ILE A 110 7.99 -5.95 12.92
C ILE A 110 7.59 -7.37 13.33
N LYS A 111 6.72 -7.50 14.33
CA LYS A 111 6.22 -8.79 14.79
C LYS A 111 5.48 -9.53 13.67
N TYR A 112 4.54 -8.87 12.99
CA TYR A 112 3.81 -9.47 11.87
C TYR A 112 4.77 -10.05 10.82
N TRP A 113 5.73 -9.25 10.35
CA TRP A 113 6.67 -9.71 9.34
C TRP A 113 7.62 -10.79 9.85
N ARG A 114 8.05 -10.72 11.11
CA ARG A 114 8.86 -11.78 11.72
C ARG A 114 8.10 -13.10 11.74
N ASP A 115 6.83 -13.07 12.17
CA ASP A 115 5.98 -14.26 12.23
C ASP A 115 5.78 -14.87 10.82
N MET A 116 5.54 -14.02 9.80
CA MET A 116 5.45 -14.45 8.39
C MET A 116 6.76 -15.06 7.85
N VAL A 117 7.89 -14.40 8.09
CA VAL A 117 9.20 -14.85 7.59
C VAL A 117 9.67 -16.14 8.28
N LEU A 118 9.26 -16.40 9.52
CA LEU A 118 9.58 -17.65 10.20
C LEU A 118 8.88 -18.86 9.57
N VAL A 119 7.67 -18.67 9.05
CA VAL A 119 6.85 -19.76 8.48
C VAL A 119 7.02 -19.92 6.97
N ASP A 120 7.31 -18.85 6.24
CA ASP A 120 7.44 -18.84 4.79
C ASP A 120 8.91 -18.94 4.35
N GLU A 121 9.27 -20.03 3.67
CA GLU A 121 10.63 -20.29 3.20
C GLU A 121 11.09 -19.31 2.11
N VAL A 122 10.18 -18.85 1.25
CA VAL A 122 10.48 -17.88 0.18
C VAL A 122 10.82 -16.53 0.80
N LEU A 123 10.03 -16.07 1.76
CA LEU A 123 10.32 -14.85 2.50
C LEU A 123 11.61 -14.96 3.32
N ARG A 124 11.85 -16.10 3.96
CA ARG A 124 13.08 -16.36 4.72
C ARG A 124 14.35 -16.32 3.87
N CYS A 125 14.27 -16.77 2.62
CA CYS A 125 15.39 -16.72 1.68
C CYS A 125 15.55 -15.36 0.99
N ASN A 126 14.61 -14.43 1.19
CA ASN A 126 14.66 -13.09 0.60
C ASN A 126 15.39 -12.10 1.52
N THR A 127 16.49 -11.55 1.03
CA THR A 127 17.35 -10.62 1.79
C THR A 127 16.62 -9.38 2.28
N THR A 128 15.62 -8.90 1.55
CA THR A 128 14.79 -7.74 1.92
C THR A 128 14.03 -7.98 3.23
N PHE A 129 13.68 -9.24 3.52
CA PHE A 129 12.98 -9.66 4.73
C PHE A 129 13.91 -10.07 5.87
N GLY A 130 15.21 -10.24 5.61
CA GLY A 130 16.21 -10.59 6.63
C GLY A 130 16.25 -9.60 7.81
N LYS A 131 15.89 -8.33 7.57
CA LYS A 131 15.78 -7.28 8.61
C LYS A 131 14.81 -7.62 9.75
N TYR A 132 13.81 -8.46 9.49
CA TYR A 132 12.83 -8.88 10.51
C TYR A 132 13.30 -10.06 11.37
N LEU A 133 14.36 -10.75 10.96
CA LEU A 133 14.97 -11.84 11.73
C LEU A 133 16.11 -11.37 12.64
N LEU A 134 16.76 -10.25 12.28
CA LEU A 134 17.96 -9.76 12.94
C LEU A 134 17.70 -8.89 14.18
N ASN A 135 16.45 -8.44 14.40
CA ASN A 135 16.10 -7.60 15.54
C ASN A 135 15.75 -8.43 16.79
N ASN A 136 16.78 -8.71 17.60
CA ASN A 136 16.64 -8.85 19.04
C ASN A 136 17.04 -7.50 19.65
N HIS A 137 16.06 -6.68 20.03
CA HIS A 137 16.28 -5.62 21.02
C HIS A 137 15.83 -6.13 22.38
#